data_AF-A0A1X6MXY4-F1
#
_entry.id   AF-A0A1X6MXY4-F1
#
_cell.length_a   1.000
_cell.length_b   1.000
_cell.length_c   1.000
_cell.angle_alpha   90.00
_cell.angle_beta   90.00
_cell.angle_gamma   90.00
#
_symmetry.space_group_name_H-M   'P 1'
#
loop_
_entity.id
_entity.type
_entity.pdbx_description
1 polymer ?
#
loop_
_entity_poly.entity_id
_entity_poly.type
_entity_poly.pdbx_seq_one_letter_code
_entity_poly.pdbx_strand_id
1 'polypeptide(L)'
;MNNRTNLMTCCNGIAKSLVEEDREEEALEWFEEVDVLYKNARFGTRPPLFDWVDYYPKPAHIDFLVQRVTALAGASDIFLGLGNTGSATHRRVVADDIINNLSPGTDATPLNVLLPEDSVRSLMQYRHPDPDIHADHELTNDALQVLGSWQKIKLSKHIAPRMGFVSFIWRSRLYVGGGIKSGTFNLYSDMWCLDLKKLNGWRELPPYPRGGGACLNLQMAVHETTAYVFNGTSVLTTFDLITETWGQLRTGFVDSSGNPGPWPLADKNLSDYSMQIVRGRLYVFGGSTKNCKMGCNFFAVLNLATRRWEHLSGAPGLPAADYDCPGPRKYLGSWVDEKDERIYVLQGMADLAASKMFNQPHAADHSYGYDDLWSWDIKGRRWRRERLVGNAPCPRTEMACTFNPRLNATLVYGGYNPGIPTLFESMGICFSFTYFADTYILNHSSSKPVWKQVLTQGFPTYRAQSTLLTDPDTGRMYLFGGYTNTDLVPSRSHARTRSFGDLWQLRVDIPGGHFEEVNISEEERNARVGPWQKCFTCGNVGPWKKCGGTCRGRAFFCDDQCLKEGWQEHKQIHTCKKPRK
;
A
#
# COMPACT_ATOMS: atom_id res chain seq x y z
N MET A 1 30.10 -20.73 0.46
CA MET A 1 29.55 -19.67 1.33
C MET A 1 30.53 -18.51 1.46
N ASN A 2 31.79 -18.76 1.81
CA ASN A 2 32.83 -17.73 2.05
C ASN A 2 32.93 -16.65 0.96
N ASN A 3 32.91 -16.99 -0.34
CA ASN A 3 32.94 -15.98 -1.41
C ASN A 3 31.74 -15.02 -1.35
N ARG A 4 30.54 -15.51 -1.01
CA ARG A 4 29.35 -14.65 -0.85
C ARG A 4 29.49 -13.75 0.36
N THR A 5 29.96 -14.29 1.49
CA THR A 5 30.23 -13.50 2.70
C THR A 5 31.21 -12.38 2.41
N ASN A 6 32.34 -12.67 1.73
CA ASN A 6 33.33 -11.65 1.36
C ASN A 6 32.75 -10.56 0.46
N LEU A 7 31.91 -10.93 -0.52
CA LEU A 7 31.23 -9.96 -1.38
C LEU A 7 30.26 -9.08 -0.57
N MET A 8 29.47 -9.67 0.34
CA MET A 8 28.60 -8.90 1.22
C MET A 8 29.40 -7.94 2.12
N THR A 9 30.57 -8.35 2.61
CA THR A 9 31.49 -7.48 3.34
C THR A 9 31.96 -6.30 2.49
N CYS A 10 32.31 -6.52 1.23
CA CYS A 10 32.66 -5.43 0.30
C CYS A 10 31.49 -4.48 0.08
N CYS A 11 30.29 -4.99 -0.19
CA CYS A 11 29.08 -4.17 -0.36
C CYS A 11 28.80 -3.30 0.89
N ASN A 12 28.87 -3.90 2.09
CA ASN A 12 28.72 -3.16 3.35
C ASN A 12 29.80 -2.09 3.54
N GLY A 13 31.06 -2.39 3.19
CA GLY A 13 32.15 -1.42 3.28
C GLY A 13 31.94 -0.22 2.35
N ILE A 14 31.53 -0.48 1.11
CA ILE A 14 31.21 0.58 0.14
C ILE A 14 30.01 1.41 0.62
N ALA A 15 28.93 0.76 1.05
CA ALA A 15 27.74 1.44 1.55
C ALA A 15 28.06 2.38 2.72
N LYS A 16 28.85 1.93 3.70
CA LYS A 16 29.26 2.76 4.84
C LYS A 16 30.12 3.95 4.43
N SER A 17 31.05 3.76 3.50
CA SER A 17 31.85 4.86 2.94
C SER A 17 30.97 5.90 2.25
N LEU A 18 29.93 5.47 1.53
CA LEU A 18 28.99 6.37 0.86
C LEU A 18 28.10 7.13 1.86
N VAL A 19 27.73 6.50 2.98
CA VAL A 19 27.04 7.21 4.08
C VAL A 19 27.92 8.32 4.67
N GLU A 20 29.21 8.08 4.85
CA GLU A 20 30.17 9.10 5.32
C GLU A 20 30.37 10.26 4.32
N GLU A 21 30.02 10.04 3.04
CA GLU A 21 30.04 11.04 1.96
C GLU A 21 28.67 11.70 1.71
N ASP A 22 27.66 11.45 2.56
CA ASP A 22 26.27 11.92 2.36
C ASP A 22 25.62 11.45 1.05
N ARG A 23 26.03 10.28 0.53
CA ARG A 23 25.55 9.66 -0.72
C ARG A 23 24.54 8.55 -0.46
N GLU A 24 23.44 8.93 0.18
CA GLU A 24 22.42 8.00 0.70
C GLU A 24 21.77 7.11 -0.38
N GLU A 25 21.48 7.65 -1.56
CA GLU A 25 20.85 6.88 -2.66
C GLU A 25 21.73 5.69 -3.05
N GLU A 26 23.02 5.95 -3.28
CA GLU A 26 23.99 4.94 -3.67
C GLU A 26 24.27 3.97 -2.51
N ALA A 27 24.36 4.47 -1.28
CA ALA A 27 24.50 3.62 -0.11
C ALA A 27 23.34 2.61 0.03
N LEU A 28 22.10 3.05 -0.22
CA LEU A 28 20.93 2.17 -0.25
C LEU A 28 21.03 1.12 -1.36
N GLU A 29 21.54 1.47 -2.55
CA GLU A 29 21.78 0.48 -3.62
C GLU A 29 22.76 -0.62 -3.16
N TRP A 30 23.84 -0.24 -2.48
CA TRP A 30 24.83 -1.20 -1.99
C TRP A 30 24.34 -2.05 -0.82
N PHE A 31 23.52 -1.50 0.08
CA PHE A 31 22.83 -2.30 1.09
C PHE A 31 21.83 -3.29 0.45
N GLU A 32 21.13 -2.89 -0.62
CA GLU A 32 20.26 -3.79 -1.38
C GLU A 32 21.06 -4.90 -2.09
N GLU A 33 22.28 -4.65 -2.56
CA GLU A 33 23.15 -5.71 -3.11
C GLU A 33 23.44 -6.82 -2.08
N VAL A 34 23.55 -6.47 -0.79
CA VAL A 34 23.70 -7.47 0.28
C VAL A 34 22.45 -8.36 0.37
N ASP A 35 21.26 -7.78 0.26
CA ASP A 35 20.00 -8.55 0.26
C ASP A 35 19.85 -9.40 -1.02
N VAL A 36 20.29 -8.89 -2.17
CA VAL A 36 20.35 -9.66 -3.42
C VAL A 36 21.29 -10.87 -3.27
N LEU A 37 22.47 -10.72 -2.68
CA LEU A 37 23.38 -11.83 -2.41
C LEU A 37 22.78 -12.85 -1.44
N TYR A 38 22.07 -12.38 -0.41
CA TYR A 38 21.31 -13.24 0.50
C TYR A 38 20.22 -14.02 -0.22
N LYS A 39 19.38 -13.34 -1.02
CA LYS A 39 18.31 -13.95 -1.81
C LYS A 39 18.87 -14.97 -2.80
N ASN A 40 19.98 -14.69 -3.46
CA ASN A 40 20.66 -15.67 -4.34
C ASN A 40 21.15 -16.91 -3.57
N ALA A 41 21.64 -16.76 -2.34
CA ALA A 41 22.00 -17.90 -1.50
C ALA A 41 20.76 -18.74 -1.16
N ARG A 42 19.65 -18.09 -0.80
CA ARG A 42 18.35 -18.73 -0.57
C ARG A 42 17.83 -19.42 -1.82
N PHE A 43 17.87 -18.78 -2.99
CA PHE A 43 17.37 -19.36 -4.24
C PHE A 43 18.18 -20.58 -4.72
N GLY A 44 19.36 -20.81 -4.15
CA GLY A 44 20.14 -22.03 -4.33
C GLY A 44 19.58 -23.26 -3.60
N THR A 45 18.62 -23.11 -2.67
CA THR A 45 18.07 -24.25 -1.93
C THR A 45 17.16 -25.12 -2.79
N ARG A 46 17.22 -26.44 -2.58
CA ARG A 46 16.35 -27.42 -3.23
C ARG A 46 15.76 -28.37 -2.16
N PRO A 47 14.42 -28.58 -2.13
CA PRO A 47 13.40 -27.90 -2.94
C PRO A 47 13.31 -26.38 -2.65
N PRO A 48 12.67 -25.58 -3.54
CA PRO A 48 12.40 -24.18 -3.25
C PRO A 48 11.62 -24.01 -1.94
N LEU A 49 11.86 -22.90 -1.27
CA LEU A 49 11.22 -22.50 -0.01
C LEU A 49 10.17 -21.42 -0.28
N PHE A 50 9.07 -21.44 0.47
CA PHE A 50 8.15 -20.31 0.50
C PHE A 50 8.81 -19.09 1.14
N ASP A 51 8.37 -17.88 0.77
CA ASP A 51 8.97 -16.63 1.25
C ASP A 51 8.84 -16.42 2.76
N TRP A 52 7.82 -17.01 3.38
CA TRP A 52 7.65 -17.05 4.84
C TRP A 52 8.44 -18.15 5.55
N VAL A 53 9.32 -18.87 4.84
CA VAL A 53 10.22 -19.85 5.43
C VAL A 53 11.62 -19.25 5.47
N ASP A 54 12.14 -19.11 6.69
CA ASP A 54 13.48 -18.59 6.93
C ASP A 54 14.55 -19.44 6.26
N TYR A 55 15.57 -18.74 5.75
CA TYR A 55 16.74 -19.38 5.18
C TYR A 55 17.94 -19.21 6.10
N TYR A 56 18.37 -20.34 6.67
CA TYR A 56 19.62 -20.44 7.41
C TYR A 56 20.62 -21.32 6.64
N PRO A 57 21.83 -20.81 6.36
CA PRO A 57 22.92 -21.61 5.81
C PRO A 57 23.16 -22.89 6.63
N LYS A 58 23.44 -24.00 5.95
CA LYS A 58 23.86 -25.26 6.57
C LYS A 58 25.25 -25.64 6.01
N PRO A 59 26.32 -25.74 6.83
CA PRO A 59 26.35 -25.44 8.28
C PRO A 59 26.07 -23.96 8.59
N ALA A 60 25.78 -23.63 9.84
CA ALA A 60 25.54 -22.25 10.26
C ALA A 60 26.78 -21.38 9.96
N HIS A 61 26.55 -20.21 9.36
CA HIS A 61 27.61 -19.25 9.02
C HIS A 61 27.27 -17.91 9.66
N ILE A 62 27.75 -17.68 10.89
CA ILE A 62 27.44 -16.46 11.65
C ILE A 62 27.92 -15.21 10.91
N ASP A 63 29.10 -15.24 10.29
CA ASP A 63 29.65 -14.11 9.53
C ASP A 63 28.74 -13.69 8.38
N PHE A 64 28.05 -14.65 7.75
CA PHE A 64 27.08 -14.37 6.69
C PHE A 64 25.87 -13.61 7.23
N LEU A 65 25.37 -14.00 8.40
CA LEU A 65 24.26 -13.31 9.08
C LEU A 65 24.69 -11.94 9.60
N VAL A 66 25.93 -11.81 10.10
CA VAL A 66 26.53 -10.53 10.51
C VAL A 66 26.52 -9.52 9.36
N GLN A 67 26.90 -9.95 8.15
CA GLN A 67 26.84 -9.06 6.99
C GLN A 67 25.41 -8.67 6.62
N ARG A 68 24.45 -9.58 6.72
CA ARG A 68 23.04 -9.26 6.45
C ARG A 68 22.45 -8.29 7.47
N VAL A 69 22.67 -8.54 8.76
CA VAL A 69 22.20 -7.65 9.84
C VAL A 69 22.86 -6.28 9.75
N THR A 70 24.14 -6.21 9.38
CA THR A 70 24.84 -4.93 9.12
C THR A 70 24.14 -4.12 8.02
N ALA A 71 23.76 -4.75 6.91
CA ALA A 71 23.10 -4.05 5.81
C ALA A 71 21.69 -3.59 6.17
N LEU A 72 20.91 -4.45 6.86
CA LEU A 72 19.58 -4.10 7.35
C LEU A 72 19.64 -2.91 8.33
N ALA A 73 20.60 -2.94 9.26
CA ALA A 73 20.86 -1.86 10.20
C ALA A 73 21.20 -0.54 9.50
N GLY A 74 22.20 -0.55 8.60
CA GLY A 74 22.62 0.66 7.88
C GLY A 74 21.53 1.25 6.99
N ALA A 75 20.77 0.40 6.27
CA ALA A 75 19.63 0.86 5.49
C ALA A 75 18.52 1.44 6.37
N SER A 76 18.28 0.85 7.55
CA SER A 76 17.31 1.37 8.52
C SER A 76 17.64 2.80 8.94
N ASP A 77 18.92 3.07 9.23
CA ASP A 77 19.38 4.38 9.69
C ASP A 77 19.18 5.45 8.60
N ILE A 78 19.49 5.13 7.34
CA ILE A 78 19.20 6.02 6.21
C ILE A 78 17.70 6.27 6.07
N PHE A 79 16.86 5.22 6.10
CA PHE A 79 15.41 5.40 6.00
C PHE A 79 14.86 6.28 7.13
N LEU A 80 15.38 6.12 8.35
CA LEU A 80 14.97 6.95 9.48
C LEU A 80 15.37 8.42 9.26
N GLY A 81 16.60 8.67 8.80
CA GLY A 81 17.09 10.01 8.44
C GLY A 81 16.24 10.69 7.35
N LEU A 82 15.74 9.90 6.40
CA LEU A 82 14.82 10.34 5.34
C LEU A 82 13.35 10.45 5.79
N GLY A 83 13.03 10.21 7.07
CA GLY A 83 11.65 10.23 7.58
C GLY A 83 10.77 9.05 7.13
N ASN A 84 11.35 7.99 6.56
CA ASN A 84 10.67 6.75 6.23
C ASN A 84 10.69 5.79 7.43
N THR A 85 9.90 6.12 8.46
CA THR A 85 9.83 5.34 9.70
C THR A 85 9.36 3.90 9.45
N GLY A 86 8.51 3.66 8.45
CA GLY A 86 8.00 2.32 8.13
C GLY A 86 9.11 1.38 7.66
N SER A 87 9.91 1.82 6.68
CA SER A 87 11.02 1.02 6.16
C SER A 87 12.12 0.90 7.21
N ALA A 88 12.40 1.95 7.98
CA ALA A 88 13.35 1.89 9.09
C ALA A 88 12.98 0.79 10.11
N THR A 89 11.75 0.81 10.62
CA THR A 89 11.24 -0.20 11.57
C THR A 89 11.28 -1.59 10.97
N HIS A 90 10.83 -1.76 9.72
CA HIS A 90 10.84 -3.07 9.04
C HIS A 90 12.24 -3.69 9.01
N ARG A 91 13.27 -2.94 8.58
CA ARG A 91 14.63 -3.47 8.45
C ARG A 91 15.18 -3.95 9.79
N ARG A 92 14.87 -3.23 10.88
CA ARG A 92 15.32 -3.58 12.23
C ARG A 92 14.57 -4.77 12.81
N VAL A 93 13.27 -4.88 12.56
CA VAL A 93 12.47 -6.06 12.93
C VAL A 93 12.96 -7.31 12.18
N VAL A 94 13.22 -7.22 10.88
CA VAL A 94 13.79 -8.35 10.12
C VAL A 94 15.17 -8.75 10.65
N ALA A 95 16.00 -7.78 11.05
CA ALA A 95 17.29 -8.07 11.67
C ALA A 95 17.12 -8.76 13.04
N ASP A 96 16.15 -8.35 13.84
CA ASP A 96 15.82 -8.93 15.15
C ASP A 96 15.29 -10.37 14.99
N ASP A 97 14.42 -10.61 14.01
CA ASP A 97 13.90 -11.94 13.69
C ASP A 97 15.04 -12.92 13.32
N ILE A 98 16.07 -12.45 12.61
CA ILE A 98 17.25 -13.29 12.30
C ILE A 98 17.96 -13.74 13.58
N ILE A 99 18.07 -12.85 14.57
CA ILE A 99 18.75 -13.13 15.85
C ILE A 99 17.91 -14.09 16.70
N ASN A 100 16.60 -13.84 16.79
CA ASN A 100 15.68 -14.62 17.61
C ASN A 100 15.45 -16.04 17.08
N ASN A 101 15.67 -16.28 15.78
CA ASN A 101 15.47 -17.57 15.13
C ASN A 101 16.78 -18.33 14.82
N LEU A 102 17.90 -17.96 15.45
CA LEU A 102 19.15 -18.70 15.33
C LEU A 102 19.03 -20.15 15.79
N SER A 103 19.81 -21.03 15.19
CA SER A 103 19.88 -22.44 15.62
C SER A 103 20.40 -22.53 17.05
N PRO A 104 19.83 -23.40 17.91
CA PRO A 104 20.30 -23.59 19.28
C PRO A 104 21.81 -23.84 19.36
N GLY A 105 22.50 -23.14 20.26
CA GLY A 105 23.96 -23.23 20.43
C GLY A 105 24.79 -22.32 19.51
N THR A 106 24.16 -21.51 18.67
CA THR A 106 24.86 -20.47 17.89
C THR A 106 25.18 -19.27 18.79
N ASP A 107 26.42 -18.77 18.75
CA ASP A 107 26.79 -17.54 19.45
C ASP A 107 26.18 -16.31 18.75
N ALA A 108 25.21 -15.67 19.43
CA ALA A 108 24.52 -14.49 18.95
C ALA A 108 25.24 -13.18 19.32
N THR A 109 26.31 -13.21 20.12
CA THR A 109 26.99 -12.00 20.61
C THR A 109 27.40 -11.03 19.49
N PRO A 110 27.98 -11.48 18.35
CA PRO A 110 28.32 -10.57 17.26
C PRO A 110 27.12 -9.84 16.65
N LEU A 111 25.94 -10.46 16.65
CA LEU A 111 24.72 -9.88 16.10
C LEU A 111 24.06 -8.91 17.09
N ASN A 112 24.05 -9.26 18.39
CA ASN A 112 23.51 -8.40 19.44
C ASN A 112 24.28 -7.07 19.58
N VAL A 113 25.58 -7.07 19.27
CA VAL A 113 26.37 -5.83 19.22
C VAL A 113 25.92 -4.91 18.08
N LEU A 114 25.49 -5.47 16.94
CA LEU A 114 25.00 -4.71 15.78
C LEU A 114 23.56 -4.21 15.96
N LEU A 115 22.77 -4.91 16.78
CA LEU A 115 21.36 -4.61 17.00
C LEU A 115 21.02 -4.64 18.50
N PRO A 116 21.29 -3.54 19.23
CA PRO A 116 20.87 -3.42 20.62
C PRO A 116 19.34 -3.48 20.73
N GLU A 117 18.80 -4.15 21.75
CA GLU A 117 17.34 -4.36 21.93
C GLU A 117 16.55 -3.04 21.90
N ASP A 118 17.06 -2.00 22.57
CA ASP A 118 16.43 -0.68 22.63
C ASP A 118 16.27 -0.02 21.24
N SER A 119 17.14 -0.37 20.28
CA SER A 119 17.06 0.17 18.91
C SER A 119 15.83 -0.35 18.16
N VAL A 120 15.44 -1.60 18.38
CA VAL A 120 14.24 -2.18 17.76
C VAL A 120 13.00 -1.66 18.48
N ARG A 121 13.02 -1.69 19.81
CA ARG A 121 11.91 -1.25 20.66
C ARG A 121 11.52 0.20 20.39
N SER A 122 12.48 1.11 20.26
CA SER A 122 12.22 2.53 19.96
C SER A 122 11.52 2.72 18.62
N LEU A 123 11.96 2.03 17.56
CA LEU A 123 11.35 2.10 16.23
C LEU A 123 9.94 1.51 16.17
N MET A 124 9.64 0.50 16.98
CA MET A 124 8.30 -0.06 17.10
C MET A 124 7.29 0.94 17.69
N GLN A 125 7.75 1.99 18.36
CA GLN A 125 6.88 3.02 18.92
C GLN A 125 6.42 4.04 17.88
N TYR A 126 7.08 4.14 16.72
CA TYR A 126 6.70 5.08 15.68
C TYR A 126 5.38 4.72 15.00
N ARG A 127 4.69 5.74 14.50
CA ARG A 127 3.68 5.57 13.44
C ARG A 127 4.32 5.82 12.08
N HIS A 128 3.62 5.50 10.99
CA HIS A 128 4.19 5.53 9.64
C HIS A 128 3.32 6.33 8.65
N PRO A 129 3.57 7.63 8.45
CA PRO A 129 4.65 8.40 9.07
C PRO A 129 4.34 8.72 10.53
N ASP A 130 5.35 9.06 11.31
CA ASP A 130 5.18 9.45 12.70
C ASP A 130 4.76 10.92 12.76
N PRO A 131 3.66 11.29 13.46
CA PRO A 131 3.18 12.67 13.47
C PRO A 131 4.20 13.67 14.01
N ASP A 132 5.07 13.26 14.95
CA ASP A 132 6.02 14.16 15.60
C ASP A 132 7.23 14.44 14.70
N ILE A 133 7.67 13.45 13.93
CA ILE A 133 8.74 13.61 12.93
C ILE A 133 8.22 14.33 11.68
N HIS A 134 7.03 13.94 11.24
CA HIS A 134 6.51 14.33 9.92
C HIS A 134 5.97 15.76 9.88
N ALA A 135 5.67 16.37 11.03
CA ALA A 135 5.17 17.75 11.07
C ALA A 135 6.20 18.76 10.54
N ASP A 136 7.48 18.52 10.78
CA ASP A 136 8.56 19.45 10.47
C ASP A 136 9.48 18.92 9.37
N HIS A 137 9.01 17.92 8.61
CA HIS A 137 9.84 17.26 7.63
C HIS A 137 10.06 18.13 6.39
N GLU A 138 11.33 18.44 6.13
CA GLU A 138 11.79 19.17 4.95
C GLU A 138 12.35 18.21 3.90
N LEU A 139 12.40 18.67 2.65
CA LEU A 139 13.06 17.93 1.58
C LEU A 139 14.57 18.01 1.79
N THR A 140 15.18 16.89 2.18
CA THR A 140 16.62 16.77 2.44
C THR A 140 17.36 16.11 1.29
N ASN A 141 16.68 15.26 0.52
CA ASN A 141 17.27 14.52 -0.59
C ASN A 141 16.30 14.43 -1.78
N ASP A 142 16.51 15.22 -2.82
CA ASP A 142 15.62 15.28 -3.99
C ASP A 142 15.64 14.01 -4.85
N ALA A 143 16.69 13.18 -4.75
CA ALA A 143 16.76 11.89 -5.41
C ALA A 143 15.87 10.83 -4.73
N LEU A 144 15.61 10.99 -3.43
CA LEU A 144 14.89 10.02 -2.60
C LEU A 144 13.54 10.55 -2.05
N GLN A 145 13.26 11.83 -2.24
CA GLN A 145 12.05 12.50 -1.74
C GLN A 145 11.48 13.45 -2.79
N VAL A 146 10.20 13.75 -2.64
CA VAL A 146 9.51 14.80 -3.41
C VAL A 146 8.43 15.42 -2.55
N LEU A 147 8.12 16.69 -2.75
CA LEU A 147 7.02 17.34 -2.04
C LEU A 147 5.66 16.91 -2.58
N GLY A 148 4.65 16.93 -1.73
CA GLY A 148 3.26 16.69 -2.09
C GLY A 148 2.29 17.25 -1.07
N SER A 149 1.01 17.21 -1.42
CA SER A 149 -0.08 17.74 -0.61
C SER A 149 -1.31 16.86 -0.74
N TRP A 150 -1.92 16.59 0.42
CA TRP A 150 -3.22 15.93 0.50
C TRP A 150 -4.31 16.93 0.85
N GLN A 151 -5.17 17.22 -0.12
CA GLN A 151 -6.31 18.09 0.08
C GLN A 151 -7.58 17.28 0.37
N LYS A 152 -8.20 17.50 1.54
CA LYS A 152 -9.52 16.92 1.83
C LYS A 152 -10.61 17.63 1.04
N ILE A 153 -11.31 16.90 0.17
CA ILE A 153 -12.40 17.43 -0.63
C ILE A 153 -13.70 17.42 0.19
N LYS A 154 -14.36 18.58 0.27
CA LYS A 154 -15.65 18.75 0.95
C LYS A 154 -16.78 18.53 -0.05
N LEU A 155 -17.72 17.67 0.30
CA LEU A 155 -18.90 17.36 -0.51
C LEU A 155 -20.17 17.81 0.24
N SER A 156 -21.22 18.14 -0.51
CA SER A 156 -22.53 18.50 0.04
C SER A 156 -23.34 17.28 0.49
N LYS A 157 -23.22 16.17 -0.26
CA LYS A 157 -23.86 14.88 0.02
C LYS A 157 -22.78 13.81 0.11
N HIS A 158 -22.81 13.01 1.16
CA HIS A 158 -21.84 11.93 1.43
C HIS A 158 -22.51 10.56 1.32
N ILE A 159 -21.70 9.54 1.03
CA ILE A 159 -22.11 8.13 1.09
C ILE A 159 -21.57 7.47 2.35
N ALA A 160 -22.14 6.32 2.70
CA ALA A 160 -21.73 5.59 3.89
C ALA A 160 -20.23 5.20 3.84
N PRO A 161 -19.49 5.35 4.95
CA PRO A 161 -18.11 4.89 5.06
C PRO A 161 -17.97 3.39 4.82
N ARG A 162 -16.94 2.98 4.08
CA ARG A 162 -16.81 1.59 3.58
C ARG A 162 -15.38 1.17 3.27
N MET A 163 -15.16 -0.14 3.28
CA MET A 163 -13.95 -0.85 2.83
C MET A 163 -14.36 -1.98 1.86
N GLY A 164 -13.39 -2.54 1.12
CA GLY A 164 -13.62 -3.68 0.23
C GLY A 164 -14.62 -3.41 -0.91
N PHE A 165 -14.78 -2.15 -1.31
CA PHE A 165 -15.71 -1.73 -2.36
C PHE A 165 -15.03 -1.73 -3.73
N VAL A 166 -15.82 -1.79 -4.80
CA VAL A 166 -15.31 -1.55 -6.16
C VAL A 166 -15.28 -0.06 -6.46
N SER A 167 -14.28 0.40 -7.22
CA SER A 167 -14.23 1.78 -7.67
C SER A 167 -13.40 1.95 -8.94
N PHE A 168 -13.77 2.94 -9.76
CA PHE A 168 -13.02 3.35 -10.94
C PHE A 168 -13.38 4.80 -11.32
N ILE A 169 -12.55 5.44 -12.15
CA ILE A 169 -12.87 6.74 -12.76
C ILE A 169 -13.10 6.56 -14.26
N TRP A 170 -14.17 7.15 -14.77
CA TRP A 170 -14.43 7.23 -16.21
C TRP A 170 -15.00 8.61 -16.56
N ARG A 171 -14.37 9.29 -17.53
CA ARG A 171 -14.75 10.64 -17.98
C ARG A 171 -14.89 11.66 -16.83
N SER A 172 -13.88 11.73 -15.96
CA SER A 172 -13.88 12.54 -14.73
C SER A 172 -15.07 12.29 -13.79
N ARG A 173 -15.62 11.06 -13.77
CA ARG A 173 -16.63 10.63 -12.80
C ARG A 173 -16.08 9.48 -11.98
N LEU A 174 -16.12 9.62 -10.67
CA LEU A 174 -15.75 8.58 -9.72
C LEU A 174 -16.95 7.69 -9.43
N TYR A 175 -16.79 6.40 -9.67
CA TYR A 175 -17.78 5.37 -9.39
C TYR A 175 -17.35 4.57 -8.16
N VAL A 176 -18.28 4.31 -7.24
CA VAL A 176 -18.06 3.51 -6.02
C VAL A 176 -19.25 2.60 -5.79
N GLY A 177 -19.01 1.30 -5.59
CA GLY A 177 -20.08 0.33 -5.38
C GLY A 177 -19.75 -0.73 -4.35
N GLY A 178 -20.77 -1.17 -3.63
CA GLY A 178 -20.64 -2.26 -2.66
C GLY A 178 -19.70 -1.95 -1.49
N GLY A 179 -19.03 -2.99 -1.00
CA GLY A 179 -18.18 -2.99 0.18
C GLY A 179 -18.95 -3.28 1.47
N ILE A 180 -18.28 -3.01 2.60
CA ILE A 180 -18.82 -3.25 3.93
C ILE A 180 -18.43 -2.12 4.87
N LYS A 181 -19.25 -1.89 5.92
CA LYS A 181 -18.82 -1.11 7.07
C LYS A 181 -18.04 -1.99 8.04
N SER A 182 -16.77 -1.63 8.26
CA SER A 182 -15.85 -2.30 9.17
C SER A 182 -16.46 -2.54 10.56
N GLY A 183 -16.19 -3.71 11.15
CA GLY A 183 -16.72 -4.09 12.47
C GLY A 183 -18.22 -4.39 12.48
N THR A 184 -18.87 -4.52 11.32
CA THR A 184 -20.29 -4.89 11.20
C THR A 184 -20.47 -5.92 10.08
N PHE A 185 -21.63 -6.57 10.02
CA PHE A 185 -22.04 -7.43 8.90
C PHE A 185 -22.84 -6.66 7.83
N ASN A 186 -22.81 -5.32 7.85
CA ASN A 186 -23.59 -4.48 6.96
C ASN A 186 -22.92 -4.39 5.58
N LEU A 187 -23.24 -5.35 4.72
CA LEU A 187 -22.84 -5.37 3.32
C LEU A 187 -23.63 -4.34 2.52
N TYR A 188 -22.93 -3.62 1.65
CA TYR A 188 -23.51 -2.70 0.71
C TYR A 188 -23.66 -3.36 -0.65
N SER A 189 -24.77 -3.08 -1.32
CA SER A 189 -25.00 -3.40 -2.74
C SER A 189 -25.36 -2.16 -3.56
N ASP A 190 -25.27 -0.98 -2.95
CA ASP A 190 -25.47 0.30 -3.62
C ASP A 190 -24.35 0.59 -4.63
N MET A 191 -24.62 1.50 -5.55
CA MET A 191 -23.67 2.00 -6.53
C MET A 191 -23.84 3.51 -6.64
N TRP A 192 -22.74 4.25 -6.69
CA TRP A 192 -22.72 5.70 -6.64
C TRP A 192 -21.79 6.28 -7.69
N CYS A 193 -22.13 7.48 -8.16
CA CYS A 193 -21.32 8.27 -9.08
C CYS A 193 -21.14 9.69 -8.52
N LEU A 194 -19.91 10.20 -8.59
CA LEU A 194 -19.55 11.57 -8.25
C LEU A 194 -18.91 12.25 -9.47
N ASP A 195 -19.42 13.43 -9.85
CA ASP A 195 -18.79 14.28 -10.85
C ASP A 195 -17.60 15.01 -10.23
N LEU A 196 -16.38 14.68 -10.66
CA LEU A 196 -15.14 15.23 -10.08
C LEU A 196 -14.87 16.67 -10.50
N LYS A 197 -15.53 17.17 -11.54
CA LYS A 197 -15.43 18.57 -11.98
C LYS A 197 -16.37 19.46 -11.18
N LYS A 198 -17.57 18.97 -10.86
CA LYS A 198 -18.60 19.74 -10.14
C LYS A 198 -18.55 19.58 -8.63
N LEU A 199 -18.11 18.42 -8.14
CA LEU A 199 -18.05 18.08 -6.72
C LEU A 199 -19.35 18.36 -5.95
N ASN A 200 -20.49 18.27 -6.64
CA ASN A 200 -21.81 18.64 -6.12
C ASN A 200 -22.52 17.51 -5.36
N GLY A 201 -21.79 16.48 -4.95
CA GLY A 201 -22.27 15.35 -4.15
C GLY A 201 -22.56 14.08 -4.97
N TRP A 202 -22.78 12.97 -4.27
CA TRP A 202 -22.99 11.65 -4.87
C TRP A 202 -24.41 11.46 -5.43
N ARG A 203 -24.48 10.91 -6.64
CA ARG A 203 -25.70 10.43 -7.30
C ARG A 203 -25.77 8.92 -7.22
N GLU A 204 -26.93 8.40 -6.82
CA GLU A 204 -27.18 6.96 -6.75
C GLU A 204 -27.39 6.38 -8.16
N LEU A 205 -26.89 5.18 -8.36
CA LEU A 205 -27.02 4.38 -9.58
C LEU A 205 -27.77 3.08 -9.25
N PRO A 206 -28.23 2.32 -10.27
CA PRO A 206 -28.82 1.00 -10.03
C PRO A 206 -27.89 0.12 -9.18
N PRO A 207 -28.41 -0.57 -8.15
CA PRO A 207 -27.59 -1.35 -7.22
C PRO A 207 -26.98 -2.58 -7.90
N TYR A 208 -25.85 -3.05 -7.37
CA TYR A 208 -25.19 -4.27 -7.81
C TYR A 208 -26.17 -5.46 -7.79
N PRO A 209 -26.23 -6.29 -8.85
CA PRO A 209 -27.24 -7.35 -8.96
C PRO A 209 -27.11 -8.40 -7.87
N ARG A 210 -28.24 -8.79 -7.24
CA ARG A 210 -28.28 -9.85 -6.21
C ARG A 210 -27.73 -11.20 -6.70
N GLY A 211 -27.89 -11.49 -7.99
CA GLY A 211 -27.38 -12.72 -8.61
C GLY A 211 -25.85 -12.74 -8.82
N GLY A 212 -25.16 -11.61 -8.62
CA GLY A 212 -23.71 -11.49 -8.78
C GLY A 212 -22.90 -11.82 -7.51
N GLY A 213 -23.57 -12.23 -6.42
CA GLY A 213 -22.95 -12.42 -5.11
C GLY A 213 -22.76 -11.11 -4.33
N ALA A 214 -21.96 -11.16 -3.26
CA ALA A 214 -21.59 -9.95 -2.52
C ALA A 214 -20.56 -9.14 -3.34
N CYS A 215 -20.81 -7.84 -3.50
CA CYS A 215 -19.84 -6.90 -4.07
C CYS A 215 -18.84 -6.49 -2.98
N LEU A 216 -17.99 -7.43 -2.56
CA LEU A 216 -17.02 -7.26 -1.48
C LEU A 216 -15.67 -7.83 -1.92
N ASN A 217 -14.62 -7.01 -1.78
CA ASN A 217 -13.24 -7.30 -2.18
C ASN A 217 -13.13 -7.80 -3.63
N LEU A 218 -13.93 -7.22 -4.52
CA LEU A 218 -13.84 -7.44 -5.96
C LEU A 218 -13.13 -6.24 -6.60
N GLN A 219 -12.72 -6.41 -7.84
CA GLN A 219 -12.20 -5.32 -8.67
C GLN A 219 -13.17 -4.99 -9.79
N MET A 220 -13.12 -3.75 -10.26
CA MET A 220 -13.90 -3.30 -11.41
C MET A 220 -13.01 -2.47 -12.33
N ALA A 221 -12.88 -2.91 -13.58
CA ALA A 221 -12.02 -2.26 -14.57
C ALA A 221 -12.84 -1.91 -15.81
N VAL A 222 -12.48 -0.79 -16.45
CA VAL A 222 -13.22 -0.25 -17.59
C VAL A 222 -12.51 -0.60 -18.89
N HIS A 223 -13.30 -1.00 -19.89
CA HIS A 223 -12.88 -1.06 -21.27
C HIS A 223 -13.94 -0.38 -22.13
N GLU A 224 -13.53 0.62 -22.91
CA GLU A 224 -14.42 1.44 -23.74
C GLU A 224 -15.57 2.07 -22.93
N THR A 225 -16.78 1.53 -23.06
CA THR A 225 -18.01 1.99 -22.41
C THR A 225 -18.55 1.01 -21.38
N THR A 226 -17.81 -0.06 -21.07
CA THR A 226 -18.27 -1.11 -20.14
C THR A 226 -17.28 -1.28 -19.00
N ALA A 227 -17.81 -1.36 -17.78
CA ALA A 227 -17.06 -1.75 -16.61
C ALA A 227 -17.33 -3.23 -16.26
N TYR A 228 -16.29 -3.98 -15.94
CA TYR A 228 -16.33 -5.43 -15.76
C TYR A 228 -15.98 -5.81 -14.33
N VAL A 229 -16.74 -6.73 -13.75
CA VAL A 229 -16.49 -7.34 -12.45
C VAL A 229 -16.34 -8.85 -12.62
N PHE A 230 -15.25 -9.39 -12.10
CA PHE A 230 -15.00 -10.83 -12.02
C PHE A 230 -15.21 -11.31 -10.58
N ASN A 231 -15.85 -12.46 -10.39
CA ASN A 231 -16.07 -13.03 -9.06
C ASN A 231 -15.60 -14.49 -8.96
N GLY A 232 -14.78 -14.93 -9.93
CA GLY A 232 -14.30 -16.31 -10.02
C GLY A 232 -15.22 -17.27 -10.79
N THR A 233 -16.30 -16.77 -11.41
CA THR A 233 -17.22 -17.57 -12.23
C THR A 233 -17.00 -17.35 -13.73
N SER A 234 -17.55 -18.22 -14.58
CA SER A 234 -17.53 -18.05 -16.04
C SER A 234 -18.45 -16.93 -16.55
N VAL A 235 -19.11 -16.19 -15.66
CA VAL A 235 -19.99 -15.07 -16.00
C VAL A 235 -19.47 -13.80 -15.33
N LEU A 236 -19.08 -12.81 -16.13
CA LEU A 236 -18.72 -11.50 -15.60
C LEU A 236 -20.00 -10.69 -15.41
N THR A 237 -20.07 -9.94 -14.31
CA THR A 237 -21.07 -8.88 -14.16
C THR A 237 -20.54 -7.65 -14.89
N THR A 238 -21.36 -7.03 -15.74
CA THR A 238 -20.98 -5.84 -16.51
C THR A 238 -21.85 -4.65 -16.14
N PHE A 239 -21.31 -3.44 -16.26
CA PHE A 239 -22.06 -2.20 -16.12
C PHE A 239 -21.81 -1.32 -17.34
N ASP A 240 -22.87 -1.04 -18.09
CA ASP A 240 -22.81 -0.14 -19.25
C ASP A 240 -22.77 1.31 -18.74
N LEU A 241 -21.73 2.05 -19.10
CA LEU A 241 -21.47 3.42 -18.63
C LEU A 241 -22.27 4.48 -19.38
N ILE A 242 -22.91 4.12 -20.50
CA ILE A 242 -23.76 5.01 -21.30
C ILE A 242 -25.20 4.90 -20.82
N THR A 243 -25.72 3.68 -20.69
CA THR A 243 -27.10 3.43 -20.24
C THR A 243 -27.22 3.35 -18.73
N GLU A 244 -26.09 3.24 -18.01
CA GLU A 244 -26.02 3.06 -16.55
C GLU A 244 -26.78 1.80 -16.07
N THR A 245 -26.73 0.73 -16.84
CA THR A 245 -27.43 -0.53 -16.55
C THR A 245 -26.49 -1.70 -16.35
N TRP A 246 -26.85 -2.59 -15.43
CA TRP A 246 -26.15 -3.85 -15.21
C TRP A 246 -26.49 -4.89 -16.29
N GLY A 247 -25.51 -5.72 -16.62
CA GLY A 247 -25.62 -6.84 -17.54
C GLY A 247 -24.71 -8.01 -17.13
N GLN A 248 -24.64 -9.01 -18.00
CA GLN A 248 -23.80 -10.19 -17.80
C GLN A 248 -23.09 -10.57 -19.09
N LEU A 249 -21.84 -11.01 -18.96
CA LEU A 249 -21.04 -11.53 -20.07
C LEU A 249 -20.64 -12.98 -19.77
N ARG A 250 -21.20 -13.92 -20.54
CA ARG A 250 -20.80 -15.33 -20.47
C ARG A 250 -19.46 -15.54 -21.18
N THR A 251 -18.58 -16.28 -20.54
CA THR A 251 -17.22 -16.60 -21.01
C THR A 251 -16.96 -18.10 -20.90
N GLY A 252 -15.90 -18.58 -21.54
CA GLY A 252 -15.44 -19.96 -21.43
C GLY A 252 -13.94 -20.02 -21.22
N PHE A 253 -13.44 -21.14 -20.71
CA PHE A 253 -12.00 -21.39 -20.55
C PHE A 253 -11.45 -22.18 -21.73
N VAL A 254 -10.19 -21.97 -22.07
CA VAL A 254 -9.46 -22.78 -23.06
C VAL A 254 -8.22 -23.43 -22.44
N ASP A 255 -7.87 -24.61 -22.92
CA ASP A 255 -6.61 -25.28 -22.59
C ASP A 255 -5.42 -24.63 -23.33
N SER A 256 -4.21 -25.17 -23.12
CA SER A 256 -2.98 -24.69 -23.76
C SER A 256 -2.97 -24.84 -25.28
N SER A 257 -3.86 -25.68 -25.84
CA SER A 257 -4.05 -25.84 -27.29
C SER A 257 -5.15 -24.94 -27.85
N GLY A 258 -5.82 -24.15 -26.99
CA GLY A 258 -6.93 -23.28 -27.38
C GLY A 258 -8.29 -23.97 -27.45
N ASN A 259 -8.40 -25.24 -27.07
CA ASN A 259 -9.67 -25.98 -27.08
C ASN A 259 -10.48 -25.69 -25.80
N PRO A 260 -11.82 -25.78 -25.83
CA PRO A 260 -12.64 -25.60 -24.64
C PRO A 260 -12.20 -26.51 -23.48
N GLY A 261 -11.85 -25.91 -22.35
CA GLY A 261 -11.42 -26.60 -21.14
C GLY A 261 -12.40 -26.42 -19.97
N PRO A 262 -12.25 -27.20 -18.89
CA PRO A 262 -13.02 -27.01 -17.67
C PRO A 262 -12.68 -25.66 -17.03
N TRP A 263 -13.62 -25.10 -16.28
CA TRP A 263 -13.40 -23.88 -15.51
C TRP A 263 -12.41 -24.15 -14.35
N PRO A 264 -11.31 -23.38 -14.20
CA PRO A 264 -10.22 -23.74 -13.28
C PRO A 264 -10.54 -23.48 -11.80
N LEU A 265 -11.51 -22.60 -11.50
CA LEU A 265 -11.90 -22.28 -10.13
C LEU A 265 -13.06 -23.19 -9.70
N ALA A 266 -12.74 -24.32 -9.08
CA ALA A 266 -13.73 -25.33 -8.65
C ALA A 266 -14.85 -24.74 -7.76
N ASP A 267 -14.49 -23.83 -6.85
CA ASP A 267 -15.44 -23.18 -5.93
C ASP A 267 -16.24 -22.05 -6.58
N LYS A 268 -15.95 -21.70 -7.84
CA LYS A 268 -16.57 -20.59 -8.59
C LYS A 268 -16.53 -19.27 -7.81
N ASN A 269 -15.44 -19.04 -7.08
CA ASN A 269 -15.24 -17.87 -6.23
C ASN A 269 -13.78 -17.41 -6.28
N LEU A 270 -13.60 -16.10 -6.45
CA LEU A 270 -12.32 -15.42 -6.29
C LEU A 270 -12.58 -13.99 -5.81
N SER A 271 -11.90 -13.58 -4.73
CA SER A 271 -11.89 -12.22 -4.19
C SER A 271 -10.47 -11.79 -3.85
N ASP A 272 -10.27 -10.55 -3.41
CA ASP A 272 -8.99 -10.01 -2.90
C ASP A 272 -7.85 -10.02 -3.94
N TYR A 273 -8.19 -10.25 -5.22
CA TYR A 273 -7.27 -10.33 -6.35
C TYR A 273 -7.00 -8.95 -6.94
N SER A 274 -6.01 -8.88 -7.83
CA SER A 274 -5.76 -7.70 -8.66
C SER A 274 -6.26 -7.91 -10.09
N MET A 275 -6.74 -6.84 -10.74
CA MET A 275 -7.30 -6.89 -12.08
C MET A 275 -6.83 -5.72 -12.91
N GLN A 276 -6.43 -5.98 -14.14
CA GLN A 276 -6.02 -4.96 -15.10
C GLN A 276 -6.62 -5.28 -16.48
N ILE A 277 -7.01 -4.26 -17.24
CA ILE A 277 -7.39 -4.44 -18.65
C ILE A 277 -6.35 -3.76 -19.53
N VAL A 278 -5.76 -4.53 -20.43
CA VAL A 278 -4.77 -4.06 -21.41
C VAL A 278 -5.24 -4.45 -22.79
N ARG A 279 -5.49 -3.46 -23.67
CA ARG A 279 -5.86 -3.67 -25.08
C ARG A 279 -6.97 -4.73 -25.29
N GLY A 280 -8.05 -4.62 -24.51
CA GLY A 280 -9.21 -5.53 -24.60
C GLY A 280 -8.98 -6.91 -23.99
N ARG A 281 -7.90 -7.09 -23.22
CA ARG A 281 -7.60 -8.30 -22.47
C ARG A 281 -7.65 -8.02 -20.97
N LEU A 282 -8.47 -8.75 -20.24
CA LEU A 282 -8.64 -8.60 -18.79
C LEU A 282 -7.79 -9.65 -18.08
N TYR A 283 -6.80 -9.19 -17.32
CA TYR A 283 -5.86 -10.01 -16.54
C TYR A 283 -6.31 -10.05 -15.08
N VAL A 284 -6.24 -11.23 -14.47
CA VAL A 284 -6.53 -11.44 -13.05
C VAL A 284 -5.35 -12.16 -12.42
N PHE A 285 -4.80 -11.59 -11.35
CA PHE A 285 -3.69 -12.17 -10.59
C PHE A 285 -4.02 -12.29 -9.10
N GLY A 286 -3.75 -13.47 -8.55
CA GLY A 286 -3.80 -13.78 -7.12
C GLY A 286 -5.21 -13.83 -6.56
N GLY A 287 -5.34 -13.45 -5.29
CA GLY A 287 -6.61 -13.43 -4.56
C GLY A 287 -6.86 -14.69 -3.74
N SER A 288 -8.05 -14.81 -3.19
CA SER A 288 -8.46 -15.84 -2.23
C SER A 288 -9.62 -16.65 -2.79
N THR A 289 -9.58 -17.97 -2.55
CA THR A 289 -10.67 -18.88 -2.87
C THR A 289 -11.29 -19.43 -1.58
N LYS A 290 -12.28 -20.33 -1.69
CA LYS A 290 -12.82 -20.99 -0.50
C LYS A 290 -11.79 -21.94 0.12
N ASN A 291 -11.07 -22.67 -0.72
CA ASN A 291 -10.11 -23.70 -0.29
C ASN A 291 -8.67 -23.18 -0.12
N CYS A 292 -8.40 -21.90 -0.41
CA CYS A 292 -7.08 -21.28 -0.25
C CYS A 292 -7.21 -19.85 0.30
N LYS A 293 -7.38 -19.73 1.62
CA LYS A 293 -7.67 -18.46 2.33
C LYS A 293 -6.43 -17.60 2.56
N MET A 294 -5.24 -18.20 2.59
CA MET A 294 -3.98 -17.46 2.58
C MET A 294 -3.81 -16.61 1.32
N GLY A 295 -4.49 -16.99 0.23
CA GLY A 295 -4.31 -16.43 -1.10
C GLY A 295 -3.66 -17.44 -2.04
N CYS A 296 -3.77 -17.20 -3.34
CA CYS A 296 -3.19 -18.02 -4.40
C CYS A 296 -2.39 -17.13 -5.36
N ASN A 297 -1.72 -17.73 -6.34
CA ASN A 297 -1.00 -16.99 -7.40
C ASN A 297 -1.62 -17.25 -8.78
N PHE A 298 -2.92 -17.57 -8.82
CA PHE A 298 -3.66 -17.80 -10.06
C PHE A 298 -3.52 -16.60 -10.99
N PHE A 299 -2.98 -16.84 -12.18
CA PHE A 299 -2.85 -15.82 -13.20
C PHE A 299 -3.51 -16.27 -14.49
N ALA A 300 -4.49 -15.50 -14.96
CA ALA A 300 -5.24 -15.79 -16.17
C ALA A 300 -5.63 -14.52 -16.90
N VAL A 301 -5.92 -14.67 -18.19
CA VAL A 301 -6.34 -13.57 -19.07
C VAL A 301 -7.60 -13.93 -19.83
N LEU A 302 -8.54 -12.99 -19.91
CA LEU A 302 -9.72 -13.05 -20.75
C LEU A 302 -9.53 -12.16 -21.97
N ASN A 303 -9.64 -12.71 -23.17
CA ASN A 303 -9.85 -11.90 -24.36
C ASN A 303 -11.34 -11.49 -24.41
N LEU A 304 -11.64 -10.19 -24.27
CA LEU A 304 -13.01 -9.68 -24.21
C LEU A 304 -13.77 -9.85 -25.53
N ALA A 305 -13.06 -9.82 -26.67
CA ALA A 305 -13.66 -10.00 -27.98
C ALA A 305 -14.09 -11.46 -28.21
N THR A 306 -13.23 -12.43 -27.88
CA THR A 306 -13.54 -13.86 -28.08
C THR A 306 -14.27 -14.49 -26.90
N ARG A 307 -14.30 -13.81 -25.74
CA ARG A 307 -14.88 -14.27 -24.47
C ARG A 307 -14.24 -15.57 -23.96
N ARG A 308 -12.95 -15.76 -24.28
CA ARG A 308 -12.16 -16.93 -23.88
C ARG A 308 -11.09 -16.55 -22.88
N TRP A 309 -11.09 -17.29 -21.77
CA TRP A 309 -10.07 -17.25 -20.73
C TRP A 309 -8.96 -18.25 -21.04
N GLU A 310 -7.74 -17.83 -20.71
CA GLU A 310 -6.51 -18.58 -20.86
C GLU A 310 -5.75 -18.55 -19.54
N HIS A 311 -5.22 -19.69 -19.12
CA HIS A 311 -4.28 -19.77 -17.99
C HIS A 311 -2.90 -19.25 -18.40
N LEU A 312 -2.29 -18.42 -17.56
CA LEU A 312 -0.95 -17.88 -17.80
C LEU A 312 0.10 -18.54 -16.90
N SER A 313 -0.14 -18.53 -15.58
CA SER A 313 0.79 -19.07 -14.59
C SER A 313 0.10 -19.32 -13.23
N GLY A 314 0.83 -19.96 -12.31
CA GLY A 314 0.38 -20.18 -10.93
C GLY A 314 -0.84 -21.09 -10.83
N ALA A 315 -1.46 -21.15 -9.66
CA ALA A 315 -2.58 -22.05 -9.39
C ALA A 315 -3.68 -21.36 -8.55
N PRO A 316 -4.96 -21.76 -8.71
CA PRO A 316 -6.07 -21.27 -7.88
C PRO A 316 -6.10 -21.89 -6.46
N GLY A 317 -5.36 -22.97 -6.25
CA GLY A 317 -5.16 -23.60 -4.95
C GLY A 317 -3.80 -23.24 -4.34
N LEU A 318 -3.32 -24.09 -3.45
CA LEU A 318 -1.99 -23.97 -2.86
C LEU A 318 -0.91 -24.36 -3.88
N PRO A 319 -0.08 -23.44 -4.37
CA PRO A 319 1.01 -23.78 -5.28
C PRO A 319 2.18 -24.41 -4.50
N ALA A 320 3.06 -25.13 -5.20
CA ALA A 320 4.40 -25.39 -4.68
C ALA A 320 5.20 -24.08 -4.60
N ALA A 321 6.22 -24.04 -3.74
CA ALA A 321 7.15 -22.92 -3.72
C ALA A 321 7.91 -22.83 -5.06
N ASP A 322 8.04 -21.61 -5.57
CA ASP A 322 8.68 -21.32 -6.85
C ASP A 322 9.37 -19.95 -6.77
N TYR A 323 10.60 -19.86 -7.27
CA TYR A 323 11.38 -18.63 -7.28
C TYR A 323 11.22 -17.84 -8.58
N ASP A 324 10.62 -18.43 -9.62
CA ASP A 324 10.49 -17.83 -10.95
C ASP A 324 9.15 -17.12 -11.17
N CYS A 325 8.23 -17.21 -10.21
CA CYS A 325 6.96 -16.50 -10.24
C CYS A 325 6.60 -15.90 -8.85
N PRO A 326 5.67 -14.93 -8.80
CA PRO A 326 5.24 -14.39 -7.52
C PRO A 326 4.52 -15.47 -6.70
N GLY A 327 4.84 -15.53 -5.39
CA GLY A 327 4.20 -16.42 -4.43
C GLY A 327 2.69 -16.14 -4.25
N PRO A 328 1.95 -17.07 -3.63
CA PRO A 328 0.50 -16.95 -3.40
C PRO A 328 0.18 -15.74 -2.53
N ARG A 329 -0.71 -14.86 -3.01
CA ARG A 329 -0.98 -13.59 -2.33
C ARG A 329 -2.33 -12.98 -2.64
N LYS A 330 -2.78 -12.12 -1.74
CA LYS A 330 -3.95 -11.27 -1.91
C LYS A 330 -3.67 -9.84 -1.46
N TYR A 331 -4.59 -8.93 -1.83
CA TYR A 331 -4.53 -7.50 -1.49
C TYR A 331 -3.20 -6.81 -1.89
N LEU A 332 -2.65 -7.21 -3.03
CA LEU A 332 -1.47 -6.62 -3.64
C LEU A 332 -1.79 -5.30 -4.36
N GLY A 333 -0.78 -4.48 -4.61
CA GLY A 333 -0.89 -3.37 -5.56
C GLY A 333 -0.60 -3.85 -6.97
N SER A 334 -1.27 -3.29 -7.98
CA SER A 334 -0.93 -3.55 -9.37
C SER A 334 -1.15 -2.36 -10.28
N TRP A 335 -0.41 -2.33 -11.38
CA TRP A 335 -0.59 -1.35 -12.44
C TRP A 335 -0.08 -1.88 -13.79
N VAL A 336 -0.38 -1.15 -14.84
CA VAL A 336 0.14 -1.38 -16.20
C VAL A 336 1.06 -0.20 -16.53
N ASP A 337 2.18 -0.46 -17.20
CA ASP A 337 3.03 0.63 -17.69
C ASP A 337 2.36 1.44 -18.81
N GLU A 338 2.90 2.63 -19.07
CA GLU A 338 2.41 3.54 -20.12
C GLU A 338 2.30 2.86 -21.51
N LYS A 339 3.18 1.90 -21.77
CA LYS A 339 3.31 1.24 -23.07
C LYS A 339 2.39 0.05 -23.26
N ASP A 340 1.63 -0.34 -22.24
CA ASP A 340 0.82 -1.57 -22.23
C ASP A 340 1.68 -2.83 -22.52
N GLU A 341 2.93 -2.85 -22.05
CA GLU A 341 3.88 -3.94 -22.26
C GLU A 341 4.04 -4.81 -21.01
N ARG A 342 3.84 -4.23 -19.83
CA ARG A 342 4.04 -4.93 -18.56
C ARG A 342 2.93 -4.67 -17.55
N ILE A 343 2.59 -5.73 -16.83
CA ILE A 343 1.72 -5.65 -15.65
C ILE A 343 2.60 -5.85 -14.42
N TYR A 344 2.58 -4.88 -13.52
CA TYR A 344 3.34 -4.93 -12.28
C TYR A 344 2.46 -5.41 -11.13
N VAL A 345 3.05 -6.18 -10.23
CA VAL A 345 2.44 -6.58 -8.96
C VAL A 345 3.41 -6.29 -7.82
N LEU A 346 2.95 -5.50 -6.85
CA LEU A 346 3.74 -5.01 -5.72
C LEU A 346 3.18 -5.61 -4.43
N GLN A 347 4.06 -6.31 -3.70
CA GLN A 347 3.84 -6.75 -2.32
C GLN A 347 2.50 -7.51 -2.15
N GLY A 348 1.71 -7.20 -1.13
CA GLY A 348 0.54 -7.97 -0.71
C GLY A 348 0.88 -8.96 0.41
N MET A 349 -0.04 -9.89 0.73
CA MET A 349 0.21 -10.87 1.80
C MET A 349 -0.18 -12.30 1.44
N ALA A 350 0.53 -13.25 2.06
CA ALA A 350 0.04 -14.60 2.30
C ALA A 350 -0.60 -14.63 3.70
N ASP A 351 -1.92 -14.83 3.74
CA ASP A 351 -2.71 -14.74 4.97
C ASP A 351 -2.74 -16.06 5.76
N LEU A 352 -1.59 -16.38 6.34
CA LEU A 352 -1.36 -17.61 7.12
C LEU A 352 -2.27 -17.67 8.37
N ALA A 353 -2.63 -16.51 8.93
CA ALA A 353 -3.61 -16.41 10.02
C ALA A 353 -5.01 -16.84 9.57
N ALA A 354 -5.45 -16.46 8.37
CA ALA A 354 -6.68 -17.00 7.80
C ALA A 354 -6.57 -18.52 7.55
N SER A 355 -5.42 -19.02 7.07
CA SER A 355 -5.23 -20.48 6.97
C SER A 355 -5.41 -21.18 8.33
N LYS A 356 -4.90 -20.60 9.43
CA LYS A 356 -5.11 -21.12 10.78
C LYS A 356 -6.60 -21.11 11.16
N MET A 357 -7.29 -20.00 10.94
CA MET A 357 -8.72 -19.84 11.24
C MET A 357 -9.60 -20.87 10.51
N PHE A 358 -9.23 -21.21 9.27
CA PHE A 358 -10.00 -22.14 8.43
C PHE A 358 -9.41 -23.56 8.38
N ASN A 359 -8.44 -23.88 9.25
CA ASN A 359 -7.77 -25.18 9.32
C ASN A 359 -7.20 -25.66 7.96
N GLN A 360 -6.48 -24.76 7.28
CA GLN A 360 -5.84 -24.98 5.98
C GLN A 360 -4.30 -25.08 6.14
N PRO A 361 -3.58 -25.64 5.15
CA PRO A 361 -2.11 -25.74 5.21
C PRO A 361 -1.41 -24.39 5.39
N HIS A 362 -0.15 -24.43 5.83
CA HIS A 362 0.68 -23.26 6.16
C HIS A 362 0.02 -22.30 7.16
N ALA A 363 -0.81 -22.82 8.05
CA ALA A 363 -1.38 -22.07 9.16
C ALA A 363 -0.30 -21.52 10.10
N ALA A 364 -0.39 -20.23 10.42
CA ALA A 364 0.45 -19.56 11.41
C ALA A 364 -0.36 -18.52 12.19
N ASP A 365 0.16 -18.04 13.31
CA ASP A 365 -0.50 -16.96 14.09
C ASP A 365 -0.45 -15.60 13.40
N HIS A 366 0.56 -15.40 12.56
CA HIS A 366 0.80 -14.15 11.85
C HIS A 366 0.88 -14.40 10.35
N SER A 367 0.37 -13.44 9.58
CA SER A 367 0.39 -13.49 8.14
C SER A 367 1.69 -12.88 7.61
N TYR A 368 2.11 -13.29 6.41
CA TYR A 368 3.37 -12.87 5.83
C TYR A 368 3.15 -11.75 4.81
N GLY A 369 3.77 -10.58 5.03
CA GLY A 369 3.79 -9.49 4.06
C GLY A 369 4.93 -9.66 3.08
N TYR A 370 4.63 -9.69 1.77
CA TYR A 370 5.66 -9.77 0.74
C TYR A 370 6.39 -8.45 0.60
N ASP A 371 7.71 -8.53 0.39
CA ASP A 371 8.61 -7.38 0.23
C ASP A 371 9.08 -7.19 -1.21
N ASP A 372 8.36 -7.74 -2.19
CA ASP A 372 8.82 -7.85 -3.56
C ASP A 372 8.00 -7.02 -4.57
N LEU A 373 8.61 -6.80 -5.73
CA LEU A 373 7.99 -6.25 -6.93
C LEU A 373 8.23 -7.23 -8.07
N TRP A 374 7.19 -7.50 -8.84
CA TRP A 374 7.26 -8.33 -10.04
C TRP A 374 6.62 -7.62 -11.21
N SER A 375 7.08 -7.94 -12.41
CA SER A 375 6.44 -7.56 -13.66
C SER A 375 6.17 -8.79 -14.53
N TRP A 376 5.02 -8.80 -15.20
CA TRP A 376 4.70 -9.73 -16.25
C TRP A 376 4.93 -9.08 -17.60
N ASP A 377 5.85 -9.62 -18.39
CA ASP A 377 6.05 -9.25 -19.79
C ASP A 377 4.90 -9.82 -20.61
N ILE A 378 4.01 -8.97 -21.14
CA ILE A 378 2.82 -9.39 -21.87
C ILE A 378 3.21 -10.13 -23.16
N LYS A 379 4.25 -9.67 -23.86
CA LYS A 379 4.71 -10.24 -25.12
C LYS A 379 5.55 -11.49 -24.87
N GLY A 380 6.50 -11.40 -23.95
CA GLY A 380 7.40 -12.49 -23.57
C GLY A 380 6.73 -13.59 -22.74
N ARG A 381 5.54 -13.32 -22.19
CA ARG A 381 4.73 -14.23 -21.37
C ARG A 381 5.51 -14.85 -20.21
N ARG A 382 6.22 -14.01 -19.46
CA ARG A 382 7.03 -14.45 -18.32
C ARG A 382 7.04 -13.40 -17.22
N TRP A 383 7.18 -13.89 -16.00
CA TRP A 383 7.44 -13.06 -14.84
C TRP A 383 8.90 -12.63 -14.77
N ARG A 384 9.14 -11.45 -14.21
CA ARG A 384 10.44 -10.93 -13.85
C ARG A 384 10.34 -10.31 -12.46
N ARG A 385 11.25 -10.69 -11.56
CA ARG A 385 11.41 -10.02 -10.28
C ARG A 385 12.13 -8.70 -10.52
N GLU A 386 11.48 -7.60 -10.15
CA GLU A 386 12.03 -6.26 -10.26
C GLU A 386 12.70 -5.87 -8.94
N ARG A 387 13.54 -4.84 -8.99
CA ARG A 387 14.20 -4.30 -7.80
C ARG A 387 13.35 -3.20 -7.17
N LEU A 388 13.41 -3.09 -5.84
CA LEU A 388 12.82 -1.99 -5.08
C LEU A 388 13.94 -1.06 -4.62
N VAL A 389 14.30 -0.11 -5.47
CA VAL A 389 15.46 0.79 -5.27
C VAL A 389 15.00 2.15 -4.75
N GLY A 390 15.85 2.81 -3.95
CA GLY A 390 15.61 4.13 -3.38
C GLY A 390 14.80 4.12 -2.09
N ASN A 391 14.03 5.18 -1.87
CA ASN A 391 13.20 5.38 -0.69
C ASN A 391 11.86 4.64 -0.84
N ALA A 392 11.94 3.30 -0.87
CA ALA A 392 10.81 2.44 -1.18
C ALA A 392 9.80 2.31 -0.01
N PRO A 393 8.51 2.06 -0.32
CA PRO A 393 7.54 1.69 0.70
C PRO A 393 7.94 0.40 1.40
N CYS A 394 7.90 0.42 2.73
CA CYS A 394 7.92 -0.79 3.56
C CYS A 394 6.94 -1.85 3.03
N PRO A 395 7.26 -3.16 3.11
CA PRO A 395 6.35 -4.25 2.76
C PRO A 395 4.96 -4.03 3.35
N ARG A 396 3.93 -4.12 2.52
CA ARG A 396 2.55 -3.88 2.94
C ARG A 396 1.54 -4.59 2.05
N THR A 397 0.33 -4.68 2.56
CA THR A 397 -0.84 -5.23 1.90
C THR A 397 -2.01 -4.26 2.06
N GLU A 398 -3.07 -4.44 1.29
CA GLU A 398 -4.28 -3.60 1.34
C GLU A 398 -4.01 -2.10 1.11
N MET A 399 -2.90 -1.78 0.46
CA MET A 399 -2.51 -0.42 0.10
C MET A 399 -3.32 0.10 -1.08
N ALA A 400 -3.46 1.42 -1.15
CA ALA A 400 -4.00 2.07 -2.33
C ALA A 400 -2.87 2.25 -3.36
N CYS A 401 -3.12 1.90 -4.63
CA CYS A 401 -2.12 1.96 -5.70
C CYS A 401 -2.77 2.47 -6.99
N THR A 402 -2.11 3.39 -7.69
CA THR A 402 -2.55 3.86 -9.01
C THR A 402 -1.37 4.17 -9.91
N PHE A 403 -1.52 3.98 -11.22
CA PHE A 403 -0.62 4.55 -12.21
C PHE A 403 -1.24 5.82 -12.78
N ASN A 404 -0.43 6.86 -12.87
CA ASN A 404 -0.81 8.13 -13.45
C ASN A 404 -0.13 8.30 -14.82
N PRO A 405 -0.87 8.16 -15.94
CA PRO A 405 -0.29 8.25 -17.27
C PRO A 405 0.20 9.65 -17.63
N ARG A 406 -0.28 10.71 -16.96
CA ARG A 406 0.20 12.09 -17.19
C ARG A 406 1.56 12.33 -16.54
N LEU A 407 1.83 11.65 -15.43
CA LEU A 407 3.09 11.74 -14.70
C LEU A 407 4.08 10.63 -15.13
N ASN A 408 3.61 9.64 -15.88
CA ASN A 408 4.30 8.36 -16.10
C ASN A 408 4.85 7.78 -14.79
N ALA A 409 4.01 7.75 -13.76
CA ALA A 409 4.42 7.39 -12.41
C ALA A 409 3.39 6.52 -11.70
N THR A 410 3.88 5.61 -10.85
CA THR A 410 3.04 4.83 -9.93
C THR A 410 3.04 5.49 -8.56
N LEU A 411 1.88 5.56 -7.92
CA LEU A 411 1.72 6.12 -6.59
C LEU A 411 1.10 5.09 -5.65
N VAL A 412 1.62 5.04 -4.43
CA VAL A 412 1.18 4.15 -3.35
C VAL A 412 0.85 4.98 -2.13
N TYR A 413 -0.25 4.63 -1.45
CA TYR A 413 -0.66 5.26 -0.21
C TYR A 413 -1.16 4.24 0.81
N GLY A 414 -0.75 4.41 2.06
CA GLY A 414 -1.28 3.70 3.20
C GLY A 414 -1.12 2.18 3.10
N GLY A 415 -2.10 1.43 3.62
CA GLY A 415 -2.05 -0.02 3.74
C GLY A 415 -1.71 -0.49 5.15
N TYR A 416 -1.35 -1.76 5.26
CA TYR A 416 -1.11 -2.46 6.52
C TYR A 416 0.00 -3.49 6.35
N ASN A 417 0.79 -3.76 7.39
CA ASN A 417 1.74 -4.88 7.42
C ASN A 417 1.38 -5.85 8.56
N PRO A 418 1.21 -7.16 8.27
CA PRO A 418 0.80 -8.17 9.25
C PRO A 418 1.89 -8.72 10.18
N GLY A 419 3.15 -8.35 9.98
CA GLY A 419 4.31 -8.87 10.72
C GLY A 419 5.20 -7.81 11.35
N ILE A 420 4.96 -6.51 11.12
CA ILE A 420 5.70 -5.43 11.80
C ILE A 420 4.92 -4.99 13.03
N PRO A 421 5.46 -5.16 14.24
CA PRO A 421 4.73 -4.80 15.44
C PRO A 421 4.67 -3.29 15.69
N THR A 422 3.60 -2.86 16.35
CA THR A 422 3.42 -1.49 16.86
C THR A 422 3.36 -1.51 18.39
N LEU A 423 4.27 -0.80 19.03
CA LEU A 423 4.39 -0.71 20.48
C LEU A 423 3.79 0.60 21.01
N PHE A 424 3.00 0.48 22.07
CA PHE A 424 2.53 1.58 22.92
C PHE A 424 3.08 1.37 24.33
N GLU A 425 4.32 1.76 24.54
CA GLU A 425 5.05 1.49 25.78
C GLU A 425 4.34 2.08 27.00
N SER A 426 3.85 3.32 26.91
CA SER A 426 3.09 3.99 27.98
C SER A 426 1.79 3.28 28.38
N MET A 427 1.25 2.42 27.52
CA MET A 427 0.04 1.63 27.77
C MET A 427 0.35 0.16 28.05
N GLY A 428 1.60 -0.28 27.90
CA GLY A 428 1.97 -1.70 27.99
C GLY A 428 1.34 -2.57 26.91
N ILE A 429 1.04 -2.01 25.73
CA ILE A 429 0.35 -2.72 24.63
C ILE A 429 1.28 -2.86 23.44
N CYS A 430 1.36 -4.06 22.86
CA CYS A 430 2.04 -4.34 21.61
C CYS A 430 1.10 -5.07 20.65
N PHE A 431 0.95 -4.56 19.44
CA PHE A 431 0.19 -5.20 18.37
C PHE A 431 1.18 -5.82 17.38
N SER A 432 0.89 -7.02 16.85
CA SER A 432 1.78 -7.73 15.92
C SER A 432 1.74 -7.19 14.48
N PHE A 433 1.26 -5.97 14.29
CA PHE A 433 1.01 -5.39 12.98
C PHE A 433 1.01 -3.86 13.03
N THR A 434 1.09 -3.21 11.87
CA THR A 434 1.10 -1.74 11.75
C THR A 434 0.28 -1.24 10.57
N TYR A 435 -0.23 -0.02 10.66
CA TYR A 435 -0.92 0.68 9.58
C TYR A 435 -0.07 1.84 9.06
N PHE A 436 -0.27 2.13 7.77
CA PHE A 436 0.45 3.19 7.08
C PHE A 436 -0.48 4.32 6.64
N ALA A 437 0.08 5.53 6.54
CA ALA A 437 -0.51 6.72 5.92
C ALA A 437 0.53 7.51 5.10
N ASP A 438 1.69 6.92 4.87
CA ASP A 438 2.77 7.46 4.03
C ASP A 438 2.40 7.32 2.55
N THR A 439 3.06 8.13 1.72
CA THR A 439 2.82 8.21 0.28
C THR A 439 4.14 8.05 -0.45
N TYR A 440 4.15 7.29 -1.54
CA TYR A 440 5.34 7.06 -2.37
C TYR A 440 5.02 7.22 -3.84
N ILE A 441 6.06 7.56 -4.60
CA ILE A 441 6.00 7.66 -6.06
C ILE A 441 7.18 6.91 -6.68
N LEU A 442 6.91 6.22 -7.79
CA LEU A 442 7.89 5.59 -8.66
C LEU A 442 7.73 6.19 -10.06
N ASN A 443 8.71 6.99 -10.49
CA ASN A 443 8.71 7.60 -11.82
C ASN A 443 9.32 6.63 -12.85
N HIS A 444 8.56 6.27 -13.88
CA HIS A 444 8.95 5.32 -14.92
C HIS A 444 9.66 5.97 -16.11
N SER A 445 9.92 7.28 -16.06
CA SER A 445 10.59 8.02 -17.13
C SER A 445 12.09 7.73 -17.19
N SER A 446 12.69 7.24 -16.09
CA SER A 446 14.09 6.81 -16.04
C SER A 446 14.23 5.35 -16.49
N SER A 447 15.38 5.01 -17.10
CA SER A 447 15.75 3.61 -17.37
C SER A 447 15.98 2.79 -16.09
N LYS A 448 16.21 3.48 -14.96
CA LYS A 448 16.30 2.91 -13.61
C LYS A 448 15.33 3.67 -12.71
N PRO A 449 14.05 3.27 -12.63
CA PRO A 449 13.09 3.88 -11.74
C PRO A 449 13.51 3.73 -10.27
N VAL A 450 13.45 4.83 -9.53
CA VAL A 450 13.79 4.90 -8.09
C VAL A 450 12.54 5.34 -7.34
N TRP A 451 12.25 4.68 -6.22
CA TRP A 451 11.17 5.10 -5.34
C TRP A 451 11.55 6.35 -4.57
N LYS A 452 10.61 7.28 -4.49
CA LYS A 452 10.70 8.46 -3.63
C LYS A 452 9.54 8.47 -2.64
N GLN A 453 9.81 8.89 -1.42
CA GLN A 453 8.76 9.24 -0.48
C GLN A 453 8.19 10.61 -0.86
N VAL A 454 6.86 10.71 -0.89
CA VAL A 454 6.16 11.98 -1.08
C VAL A 454 5.97 12.61 0.30
N LEU A 455 6.71 13.66 0.58
CA LEU A 455 6.64 14.41 1.83
C LEU A 455 5.43 15.32 1.79
N THR A 456 4.58 15.24 2.81
CA THR A 456 3.36 16.04 2.88
C THR A 456 3.27 16.76 4.20
N GLN A 457 2.71 17.96 4.26
CA GLN A 457 2.52 18.64 5.55
C GLN A 457 1.37 18.00 6.37
N GLY A 458 0.45 17.34 5.68
CA GLY A 458 -0.65 16.58 6.26
C GLY A 458 -1.06 15.42 5.37
N PHE A 459 -1.70 14.43 5.99
CA PHE A 459 -2.09 13.19 5.34
C PHE A 459 -3.48 12.72 5.80
N PRO A 460 -4.22 12.00 4.93
CA PRO A 460 -5.38 11.24 5.36
C PRO A 460 -4.98 10.27 6.48
N THR A 461 -5.84 9.97 7.44
CA THR A 461 -5.44 9.04 8.53
C THR A 461 -5.03 7.67 8.03
N TYR A 462 -4.17 6.98 8.81
CA TYR A 462 -3.77 5.59 8.63
C TYR A 462 -4.98 4.73 8.29
N ARG A 463 -4.85 3.95 7.21
CA ARG A 463 -5.94 3.12 6.71
C ARG A 463 -5.43 2.06 5.75
N ALA A 464 -6.14 0.94 5.73
CA ALA A 464 -6.06 -0.10 4.73
C ALA A 464 -7.34 -0.12 3.86
N GLN A 465 -7.28 -0.79 2.71
CA GLN A 465 -8.36 -0.95 1.73
C GLN A 465 -9.02 0.34 1.25
N SER A 466 -8.31 1.47 1.33
CA SER A 466 -8.68 2.66 0.56
C SER A 466 -8.33 2.45 -0.91
N THR A 467 -9.01 3.16 -1.81
CA THR A 467 -8.67 3.15 -3.23
C THR A 467 -8.12 4.50 -3.63
N LEU A 468 -6.99 4.49 -4.35
CA LEU A 468 -6.35 5.65 -4.97
C LEU A 468 -6.55 5.49 -6.47
N LEU A 469 -7.12 6.50 -7.12
CA LEU A 469 -7.47 6.45 -8.53
C LEU A 469 -7.02 7.71 -9.23
N THR A 470 -6.34 7.55 -10.36
CA THR A 470 -6.07 8.65 -11.28
C THR A 470 -7.25 8.85 -12.22
N ASP A 471 -7.71 10.10 -12.36
CA ASP A 471 -8.59 10.49 -13.46
C ASP A 471 -7.76 10.57 -14.75
N PRO A 472 -7.93 9.64 -15.71
CA PRO A 472 -7.09 9.60 -16.92
C PRO A 472 -7.19 10.87 -17.76
N ASP A 473 -8.33 11.57 -17.68
CA ASP A 473 -8.56 12.79 -18.46
C ASP A 473 -7.71 13.95 -17.94
N THR A 474 -7.59 14.09 -16.62
CA THR A 474 -7.00 15.27 -15.96
C THR A 474 -5.66 14.99 -15.27
N GLY A 475 -5.31 13.73 -15.03
CA GLY A 475 -4.15 13.33 -14.23
C GLY A 475 -4.32 13.58 -12.72
N ARG A 476 -5.50 14.02 -12.25
CA ARG A 476 -5.74 14.25 -10.82
C ARG A 476 -5.97 12.92 -10.10
N MET A 477 -5.44 12.82 -8.89
CA MET A 477 -5.43 11.58 -8.12
C MET A 477 -6.31 11.71 -6.88
N TYR A 478 -7.20 10.74 -6.68
CA TYR A 478 -8.22 10.78 -5.64
C TYR A 478 -8.17 9.54 -4.76
N LEU A 479 -8.17 9.75 -3.45
CA LEU A 479 -8.26 8.69 -2.44
C LEU A 479 -9.67 8.67 -1.85
N PHE A 480 -10.27 7.48 -1.77
CA PHE A 480 -11.57 7.28 -1.14
C PHE A 480 -11.57 6.06 -0.21
N GLY A 481 -12.35 6.15 0.86
CA GLY A 481 -12.74 5.01 1.69
C GLY A 481 -11.61 4.40 2.52
N GLY A 482 -11.73 3.11 2.78
CA GLY A 482 -10.81 2.31 3.59
C GLY A 482 -11.25 2.23 5.05
N TYR A 483 -10.43 1.57 5.87
CA TYR A 483 -10.69 1.42 7.29
C TYR A 483 -9.40 1.43 8.10
N THR A 484 -9.53 1.65 9.40
CA THR A 484 -8.47 1.37 10.37
C THR A 484 -9.11 0.69 11.57
N ASN A 485 -8.39 -0.24 12.19
CA ASN A 485 -8.73 -0.58 13.55
C ASN A 485 -8.27 0.59 14.46
N THR A 486 -9.22 1.19 15.16
CA THR A 486 -9.04 2.49 15.81
C THR A 486 -8.39 2.35 17.18
N ASP A 487 -8.29 1.11 17.67
CA ASP A 487 -7.57 0.68 18.88
C ASP A 487 -6.07 1.00 18.77
N LEU A 488 -5.60 1.29 17.55
CA LEU A 488 -4.19 1.31 17.14
C LEU A 488 -3.72 2.69 16.69
N VAL A 489 -4.65 3.64 16.61
CA VAL A 489 -4.33 5.05 16.45
C VAL A 489 -5.15 5.80 17.50
N PRO A 490 -4.82 5.61 18.80
CA PRO A 490 -5.63 6.08 19.91
C PRO A 490 -5.75 7.59 19.83
N SER A 491 -6.93 8.02 19.40
CA SER A 491 -7.36 9.43 19.42
C SER A 491 -8.52 9.63 20.39
N ARG A 492 -9.03 8.55 21.01
CA ARG A 492 -10.20 8.51 21.91
C ARG A 492 -10.09 7.39 22.93
N SER A 493 -10.87 7.49 23.99
CA SER A 493 -10.92 6.56 25.13
C SER A 493 -11.48 5.15 24.84
N HIS A 494 -12.08 4.91 23.68
CA HIS A 494 -12.71 3.62 23.35
C HIS A 494 -12.27 3.08 21.99
N ALA A 495 -11.85 1.82 22.03
CA ALA A 495 -11.49 0.94 20.94
C ALA A 495 -12.68 0.64 19.99
N ARG A 496 -12.64 1.07 18.72
CA ARG A 496 -13.67 0.77 17.68
C ARG A 496 -13.14 0.88 16.25
N THR A 497 -12.97 -0.23 15.54
CA THR A 497 -12.72 -0.24 14.08
C THR A 497 -13.61 0.74 13.30
N ARG A 498 -13.00 1.56 12.45
CA ARG A 498 -13.65 2.66 11.74
C ARG A 498 -13.41 2.55 10.23
N SER A 499 -14.49 2.61 9.46
CA SER A 499 -14.45 2.85 8.02
C SER A 499 -14.49 4.34 7.71
N PHE A 500 -13.98 4.70 6.54
CA PHE A 500 -13.94 6.06 6.03
C PHE A 500 -14.81 6.22 4.78
N GLY A 501 -15.28 7.44 4.56
CA GLY A 501 -16.07 7.85 3.40
C GLY A 501 -15.70 9.28 2.98
N ASP A 502 -14.50 9.71 3.37
CA ASP A 502 -13.91 10.97 2.95
C ASP A 502 -13.24 10.82 1.58
N LEU A 503 -13.21 11.92 0.83
CA LEU A 503 -12.53 12.04 -0.44
C LEU A 503 -11.34 12.99 -0.26
N TRP A 504 -10.18 12.57 -0.74
CA TRP A 504 -8.97 13.36 -0.75
C TRP A 504 -8.39 13.44 -2.15
N GLN A 505 -7.68 14.52 -2.44
CA GLN A 505 -6.91 14.70 -3.65
C GLN A 505 -5.42 14.73 -3.29
N LEU A 506 -4.61 13.95 -4.00
CA LEU A 506 -3.15 14.03 -3.93
C LEU A 506 -2.63 14.95 -5.04
N ARG A 507 -1.69 15.81 -4.67
CA ARG A 507 -0.91 16.68 -5.55
C ARG A 507 0.56 16.46 -5.24
N VAL A 508 1.42 16.47 -6.25
CA VAL A 508 2.84 16.15 -6.12
C VAL A 508 3.65 17.17 -6.88
N ASP A 509 4.76 17.62 -6.30
CA ASP A 509 5.63 18.67 -6.83
C ASP A 509 6.52 18.15 -7.98
N ILE A 510 5.85 17.76 -9.06
CA ILE A 510 6.44 17.39 -10.35
C ILE A 510 5.55 17.93 -11.46
N PRO A 511 6.09 18.15 -12.68
CA PRO A 511 5.29 18.63 -13.80
C PRO A 511 4.02 17.81 -14.03
N GLY A 512 2.86 18.47 -14.05
CA GLY A 512 1.55 17.84 -14.20
C GLY A 512 0.95 17.27 -12.90
N GLY A 513 1.64 17.39 -11.76
CA GLY A 513 1.20 16.90 -10.45
C GLY A 513 0.28 17.86 -9.70
N HIS A 514 -0.08 19.00 -10.30
CA HIS A 514 -1.02 20.01 -9.78
C HIS A 514 -0.58 20.63 -8.45
N PHE A 515 0.72 20.69 -8.18
CA PHE A 515 1.28 21.23 -6.94
C PHE A 515 1.29 22.77 -6.94
N GLU A 516 1.29 23.39 -8.10
CA GLU A 516 1.12 24.83 -8.29
C GLU A 516 -0.18 25.39 -7.70
N GLU A 517 -1.16 24.52 -7.45
CA GLU A 517 -2.44 24.87 -6.81
C GLU A 517 -2.41 24.81 -5.28
N VAL A 518 -1.28 24.41 -4.68
CA VAL A 518 -1.13 24.21 -3.24
C VAL A 518 -0.77 25.53 -2.56
N ASN A 519 -1.53 25.89 -1.53
CA ASN A 519 -1.19 27.00 -0.64
C ASN A 519 -0.32 26.46 0.50
N ILE A 520 0.99 26.38 0.27
CA ILE A 520 1.96 25.82 1.23
C ILE A 520 1.85 26.51 2.60
N SER A 521 1.76 27.84 2.61
CA SER A 521 1.64 28.63 3.85
C SER A 521 0.38 28.32 4.67
N GLU A 522 -0.73 27.96 4.01
CA GLU A 522 -1.96 27.56 4.71
C GLU A 522 -1.87 26.12 5.24
N GLU A 523 -1.19 25.22 4.52
CA GLU A 523 -0.98 23.85 4.96
C GLU A 523 -0.05 23.76 6.16
N GLU A 524 1.07 24.51 6.17
CA GLU A 524 1.98 24.58 7.33
C GLU A 524 1.23 24.91 8.63
N ARG A 525 0.21 25.76 8.54
CA ARG A 525 -0.59 26.23 9.68
C ARG A 525 -1.74 25.31 10.07
N ASN A 526 -2.32 24.57 9.12
CA ASN A 526 -3.63 23.91 9.33
C ASN A 526 -3.69 22.47 8.83
N ALA A 527 -2.56 21.89 8.42
CA ALA A 527 -2.52 20.55 7.91
C ALA A 527 -3.12 19.54 8.90
N ARG A 528 -3.86 18.60 8.34
CA ARG A 528 -4.40 17.47 9.08
C ARG A 528 -3.38 16.33 9.05
N VAL A 529 -2.85 15.98 10.21
CA VAL A 529 -1.84 14.92 10.38
C VAL A 529 -2.57 13.67 10.86
N GLY A 530 -3.24 12.99 9.92
CA GLY A 530 -4.07 11.82 10.22
C GLY A 530 -5.27 12.11 11.14
N PRO A 531 -5.35 11.50 12.35
CA PRO A 531 -6.39 11.82 13.32
C PRO A 531 -6.11 13.12 14.09
N TRP A 532 -4.88 13.63 14.06
CA TRP A 532 -4.45 14.83 14.78
C TRP A 532 -4.56 16.09 13.91
N GLN A 533 -4.36 17.25 14.53
CA GLN A 533 -4.34 18.57 13.89
C GLN A 533 -3.08 19.31 14.32
N LYS A 534 -2.51 20.12 13.42
CA LYS A 534 -1.47 21.09 13.79
C LYS A 534 -2.07 22.25 14.58
N CYS A 535 -1.34 22.76 15.56
CA CYS A 535 -1.67 24.03 16.19
C CYS A 535 -1.31 25.16 15.21
N PHE A 536 -2.26 26.06 14.97
CA PHE A 536 -2.08 27.18 14.05
C PHE A 536 -0.88 28.07 14.42
N THR A 537 -0.61 28.23 15.72
CA THR A 537 0.41 29.17 16.21
C THR A 537 1.77 28.52 16.31
N CYS A 538 1.89 27.39 17.01
CA CYS A 538 3.17 26.76 17.34
C CYS A 538 3.51 25.51 16.51
N GLY A 539 2.63 25.06 15.61
CA GLY A 539 2.87 23.88 14.76
C GLY A 539 2.68 22.52 15.45
N ASN A 540 2.80 22.45 16.78
CA ASN A 540 2.67 21.21 17.57
C ASN A 540 1.43 20.39 17.16
N VAL A 541 1.55 19.06 17.14
CA VAL A 541 0.52 18.13 16.65
C VAL A 541 -0.22 17.46 17.80
N GLY A 542 -1.55 17.41 17.71
CA GLY A 542 -2.34 16.69 18.71
C GLY A 542 -3.86 16.84 18.52
N PRO A 543 -4.65 16.36 19.49
CA PRO A 543 -6.11 16.42 19.46
C PRO A 543 -6.62 17.81 19.86
N TRP A 544 -6.21 18.83 19.11
CA TRP A 544 -6.45 20.23 19.48
C TRP A 544 -7.89 20.69 19.31
N LYS A 545 -8.22 21.76 20.05
CA LYS A 545 -9.57 22.33 20.00
C LYS A 545 -9.73 23.17 18.74
N LYS A 546 -10.86 22.93 18.07
CA LYS A 546 -11.28 23.69 16.91
C LYS A 546 -11.60 25.14 17.27
N CYS A 547 -11.20 26.08 16.42
CA CYS A 547 -11.62 27.48 16.53
C CYS A 547 -13.16 27.60 16.51
N GLY A 548 -13.72 28.25 17.53
CA GLY A 548 -15.15 28.50 17.66
C GLY A 548 -15.69 29.65 16.79
N GLY A 549 -14.86 30.26 15.94
CA GLY A 549 -15.24 31.39 15.10
C GLY A 549 -15.93 31.00 13.78
N THR A 550 -16.18 32.01 12.93
CA THR A 550 -16.86 31.82 11.63
C THR A 550 -16.03 31.05 10.60
N CYS A 551 -14.76 30.74 10.87
CA CYS A 551 -13.93 29.92 10.00
C CYS A 551 -14.41 28.45 9.92
N ARG A 552 -15.36 28.03 10.78
CA ARG A 552 -15.89 26.66 10.83
C ARG A 552 -14.80 25.62 11.04
N GLY A 553 -13.76 25.98 11.80
CA GLY A 553 -12.66 25.09 12.17
C GLY A 553 -11.64 24.87 11.08
N ARG A 554 -11.24 25.95 10.42
CA ARG A 554 -10.01 25.95 9.62
C ARG A 554 -8.76 25.94 10.48
N ALA A 555 -8.82 26.51 11.69
CA ALA A 555 -7.69 26.53 12.62
C ALA A 555 -7.99 25.81 13.94
N PHE A 556 -6.91 25.33 14.56
CA PHE A 556 -6.89 24.64 15.84
C PHE A 556 -5.80 25.21 16.74
N PHE A 557 -6.03 25.19 18.05
CA PHE A 557 -5.10 25.72 19.04
C PHE A 557 -4.92 24.72 20.18
N CYS A 558 -3.68 24.49 20.61
CA CYS A 558 -3.35 23.57 21.69
C CYS A 558 -3.79 24.12 23.06
N ASP A 559 -3.70 25.44 23.24
CA ASP A 559 -4.10 26.15 24.46
C ASP A 559 -4.58 27.58 24.19
N ASP A 560 -4.98 28.27 25.26
CA ASP A 560 -5.47 29.65 25.20
C ASP A 560 -4.38 30.67 24.87
N GLN A 561 -3.10 30.35 25.11
CA GLN A 561 -1.98 31.23 24.83
C GLN A 561 -1.72 31.26 23.33
N CYS A 562 -1.58 30.09 22.71
CA CYS A 562 -1.49 29.94 21.26
C CYS A 562 -2.69 30.59 20.57
N LEU A 563 -3.91 30.43 21.10
CA LEU A 563 -5.09 31.11 20.56
C LEU A 563 -4.92 32.63 20.57
N LYS A 564 -4.46 33.23 21.68
CA LYS A 564 -4.29 34.69 21.78
C LYS A 564 -3.23 35.21 20.82
N GLU A 565 -2.08 34.54 20.76
CA GLU A 565 -0.94 34.91 19.91
C GLU A 565 -1.29 34.82 18.42
N GLY A 566 -1.85 33.68 18.00
CA GLY A 566 -2.20 33.44 16.60
C GLY A 566 -3.51 34.11 16.15
N TRP A 567 -4.28 34.73 17.05
CA TRP A 567 -5.63 35.22 16.72
C TRP A 567 -5.64 36.27 15.61
N GLN A 568 -4.70 37.22 15.63
CA GLN A 568 -4.67 38.31 14.66
C GLN A 568 -4.37 37.78 13.25
N GLU A 569 -3.33 36.96 13.12
CA GLU A 569 -2.97 36.30 11.87
C GLU A 569 -4.10 35.39 11.38
N HIS A 570 -4.65 34.54 12.25
CA HIS A 570 -5.79 33.67 11.95
C HIS A 570 -6.99 34.44 11.39
N LYS A 571 -7.32 35.59 11.98
CA LYS A 571 -8.42 36.43 11.52
C LYS A 571 -8.17 36.99 10.13
N GLN A 572 -6.94 37.38 9.84
CA GLN A 572 -6.55 37.90 8.52
C GLN A 572 -6.61 36.79 7.47
N ILE A 573 -5.93 35.67 7.72
CA ILE A 573 -5.85 34.55 6.77
C ILE A 573 -7.22 33.91 6.52
N HIS A 574 -7.98 33.62 7.57
CA HIS A 574 -9.25 32.89 7.44
C HIS A 574 -10.50 33.78 7.44
N THR A 575 -10.34 35.11 7.43
CA THR A 575 -11.44 36.08 7.56
C THR A 575 -12.38 35.72 8.74
N CYS A 576 -11.80 35.24 9.84
CA CYS A 576 -12.54 34.67 10.96
C CYS A 576 -13.12 35.77 11.85
N LYS A 577 -14.38 35.63 12.25
CA LYS A 577 -15.06 36.55 13.17
C LYS A 577 -15.54 35.77 14.40
N LYS A 578 -15.64 36.47 15.54
CA LYS A 578 -16.34 35.90 16.70
C LYS A 578 -17.80 35.67 16.31
N PRO A 579 -18.41 34.52 16.65
CA PRO A 579 -19.83 34.31 16.39
C PRO A 579 -20.62 35.42 17.11
N ARG A 580 -21.63 35.98 16.45
CA ARG A 580 -22.60 36.82 17.17
C ARG A 580 -23.37 35.87 18.10
N LYS A 581 -23.41 36.21 19.38
CA LYS A 581 -24.21 35.49 20.39
C LYS A 581 -25.68 35.59 20.06
#